data_AF-A0A7X4FRM4-F1
#
_entry.id   AF-A0A7X4FRM4-F1
#
_cell.length_a   1.000
_cell.length_b   1.000
_cell.length_c   1.000
_cell.angle_alpha   90.00
_cell.angle_beta   90.00
_cell.angle_gamma   90.00
#
_symmetry.space_group_name_H-M   'P 1'
#
loop_
_entity.id
_entity.type
_entity.pdbx_description
1 polymer ?
#
loop_
_entity_poly.entity_id
_entity_poly.type
_entity_poly.pdbx_seq_one_letter_code
_entity_poly.pdbx_strand_id
1 'polypeptide(L)'
;ASYGWPEIAGRRDDRAYVYANWSASSPTPCRNLPNVRQPPPSVPSQAETEWSHPRFEPPLATFFTVGNDYDFIVNGAATVAASGLDIYLHAEGVPGWSDSLLLASLTRGAIYRIPLGADHTRAAGMPVMELKSTNRYRDIAVRPDGRAIYVVTDNTGPTRNAAGERTRALEHPGALLEFTYRGDRR
;
A
#
# COMPACT_ATOMS: atom_id res chain seq x y z
N ALA A 1 -5.00 17.35 11.53
CA ALA A 1 -3.93 16.37 11.80
C ALA A 1 -2.75 16.66 10.88
N SER A 2 -1.57 16.17 11.22
CA SER A 2 -0.43 16.01 10.29
C SER A 2 -0.15 14.52 10.15
N TYR A 3 0.05 14.03 8.93
CA TYR A 3 0.37 12.63 8.65
C TYR A 3 1.89 12.36 8.59
N GLY A 4 2.72 13.35 8.91
CA GLY A 4 4.15 13.19 9.14
C GLY A 4 5.06 13.26 7.91
N TRP A 5 4.59 13.01 6.69
CA TRP A 5 5.45 13.07 5.50
C TRP A 5 6.04 14.49 5.25
N PRO A 6 7.34 14.62 4.87
CA PRO A 6 8.34 13.59 4.59
C PRO A 6 9.14 13.12 5.81
N GLU A 7 8.88 13.66 7.00
CA GLU A 7 9.65 13.41 8.22
C GLU A 7 9.43 11.99 8.76
N ILE A 8 8.24 11.44 8.55
CA ILE A 8 7.83 10.08 8.97
C ILE A 8 7.23 9.34 7.77
N ALA A 9 7.63 8.07 7.58
CA ALA A 9 7.05 7.16 6.61
C ALA A 9 6.25 6.04 7.30
N GLY A 10 5.01 6.36 7.66
CA GLY A 10 4.12 5.42 8.34
C GLY A 10 4.10 5.69 9.84
N ARG A 11 4.61 4.77 10.65
CA ARG A 11 4.71 4.97 12.10
C ARG A 11 6.01 5.69 12.42
N ARG A 12 6.05 6.42 13.54
CA ARG A 12 7.30 6.98 14.09
C ARG A 12 8.05 5.86 14.80
N ASP A 13 8.89 5.13 14.08
CA ASP A 13 9.53 3.91 14.60
C ASP A 13 11.02 3.75 14.26
N ASP A 14 11.59 4.65 13.44
CA ASP A 14 12.99 4.61 12.99
C ASP A 14 13.34 3.28 12.29
N ARG A 15 12.36 2.67 11.58
CA ARG A 15 12.53 1.39 10.88
C ARG A 15 12.54 1.56 9.37
N ALA A 16 13.72 1.32 8.79
CA ALA A 16 14.02 1.24 7.37
C ALA A 16 13.73 2.52 6.57
N TYR A 17 13.49 3.64 7.25
CA TYR A 17 13.28 4.96 6.69
C TYR A 17 14.03 6.02 7.49
N VAL A 18 14.59 6.99 6.78
CA VAL A 18 15.09 8.25 7.31
C VAL A 18 14.69 9.34 6.32
N TYR A 19 14.37 10.53 6.81
CA TYR A 19 14.18 11.66 5.92
C TYR A 19 15.53 12.21 5.51
N ALA A 20 15.89 12.02 4.24
CA ALA A 20 17.09 12.60 3.64
C ALA A 20 16.71 13.83 2.81
N ASN A 21 17.03 15.03 3.29
CA ASN A 21 16.68 16.28 2.62
C ASN A 21 17.69 16.62 1.52
N TRP A 22 17.55 15.97 0.36
CA TRP A 22 18.41 16.20 -0.81
C TRP A 22 18.42 17.66 -1.27
N SER A 23 17.34 18.42 -1.07
CA SER A 23 17.29 19.84 -1.44
C SER A 23 18.21 20.73 -0.59
N ALA A 24 18.54 20.29 0.63
CA ALA A 24 19.42 20.97 1.57
C ALA A 24 20.88 20.50 1.47
N SER A 25 21.24 19.76 0.42
CA SER A 25 22.60 19.23 0.25
C SER A 25 23.66 20.34 0.23
N SER A 26 24.71 20.21 1.03
CA SER A 26 25.79 21.19 1.13
C SER A 26 27.10 20.52 1.58
N PRO A 27 28.28 20.98 1.12
CA PRO A 27 28.51 22.02 0.11
C PRO A 27 28.26 21.53 -1.33
N THR A 28 28.16 20.22 -1.54
CA THR A 28 27.90 19.64 -2.87
C THR A 28 26.41 19.79 -3.22
N PRO A 29 26.04 20.51 -4.30
CA PRO A 29 24.65 20.66 -4.69
C PRO A 29 24.03 19.35 -5.17
N CYS A 30 22.74 19.15 -4.89
CA CYS A 30 22.00 17.92 -5.18
C CYS A 30 22.17 17.41 -6.61
N ARG A 31 22.16 18.32 -7.60
CA ARG A 31 22.30 17.98 -9.03
C ARG A 31 23.61 17.26 -9.38
N ASN A 32 24.63 17.39 -8.53
CA ASN A 32 25.95 16.79 -8.70
C ASN A 32 26.13 15.51 -7.87
N LEU A 33 25.14 15.15 -7.04
CA LEU A 33 25.21 13.95 -6.22
C LEU A 33 24.73 12.73 -7.01
N PRO A 34 25.29 11.54 -6.73
CA PRO A 34 24.81 10.32 -7.34
C PRO A 34 23.44 9.93 -6.76
N ASN A 35 22.61 9.28 -7.58
CA ASN A 35 21.34 8.71 -7.13
C ASN A 35 21.60 7.37 -6.42
N VAL A 36 21.99 7.44 -5.15
CA VAL A 36 22.30 6.28 -4.30
C VAL A 36 21.27 6.10 -3.20
N ARG A 37 21.08 4.85 -2.77
CA ARG A 37 20.13 4.50 -1.71
C ARG A 37 20.53 5.06 -0.35
N GLN A 38 21.82 5.00 -0.01
CA GLN A 38 22.34 5.60 1.22
C GLN A 38 22.69 7.05 0.93
N PRO A 39 22.06 8.04 1.59
CA PRO A 39 22.36 9.43 1.39
C PRO A 39 23.84 9.72 1.71
N PRO A 40 24.58 10.46 0.87
CA PRO A 40 25.94 10.86 1.18
C PRO A 40 25.98 11.87 2.35
N PRO A 41 27.11 12.04 3.05
CA PRO A 41 27.23 12.95 4.20
C PRO A 41 26.83 14.41 3.94
N SER A 42 26.89 14.86 2.68
CA SER A 42 26.46 16.21 2.29
C SER A 42 24.95 16.40 2.30
N VAL A 43 24.15 15.34 2.44
CA VAL A 43 22.68 15.39 2.49
C VAL A 43 22.24 15.29 3.95
N PRO A 44 21.71 16.38 4.54
CA PRO A 44 21.17 16.34 5.90
C PRO A 44 20.09 15.27 6.00
N SER A 45 20.22 14.40 6.99
CA SER A 45 19.27 13.33 7.24
C SER A 45 18.81 13.38 8.69
N GLN A 46 17.56 13.00 8.90
CA GLN A 46 16.87 13.07 10.18
C GLN A 46 16.14 11.73 10.45
N ALA A 47 16.29 11.20 11.68
CA ALA A 47 15.49 10.07 12.15
C ALA A 47 14.04 10.51 12.42
N GLU A 48 13.08 9.59 12.31
CA GLU A 48 11.66 9.88 12.54
C GLU A 48 11.42 10.33 14.00
N THR A 49 12.19 9.79 14.95
CA THR A 49 12.14 10.17 16.36
C THR A 49 12.70 11.56 16.66
N GLU A 50 13.40 12.22 15.74
CA GLU A 50 13.85 13.60 15.92
C GLU A 50 12.75 14.62 15.58
N TRP A 51 11.77 14.23 14.76
CA TRP A 51 10.63 15.08 14.42
C TRP A 51 9.46 14.89 15.40
N SER A 52 8.75 15.97 15.71
CA SER A 52 7.52 15.88 16.49
C SER A 52 6.51 16.95 16.08
N HIS A 53 5.23 16.61 16.21
CA HIS A 53 4.12 17.53 15.96
C HIS A 53 2.96 17.17 16.90
N PRO A 54 2.32 18.16 17.56
CA PRO A 54 1.30 17.90 18.60
C PRO A 54 0.02 17.22 18.08
N ARG A 55 -0.17 17.17 16.76
CA ARG A 55 -1.30 16.50 16.10
C ARG A 55 -0.84 15.48 15.04
N PHE A 56 0.31 14.84 15.27
CA PHE A 56 0.75 13.72 14.43
C PHE A 56 -0.25 12.57 14.55
N GLU A 57 -0.71 12.06 13.41
CA GLU A 57 -1.65 10.94 13.32
C GLU A 57 -0.97 9.75 12.62
N PRO A 58 -0.72 8.64 13.33
CA PRO A 58 -0.13 7.45 12.71
C PRO A 58 -1.15 6.74 11.79
N PRO A 59 -0.68 5.93 10.83
CA PRO A 59 -1.57 5.21 9.93
C PRO A 59 -2.34 4.09 10.65
N LEU A 60 -3.58 3.84 10.21
CA LEU A 60 -4.38 2.68 10.64
C LEU A 60 -3.70 1.34 10.32
N ALA A 61 -3.02 1.26 9.16
CA ALA A 61 -2.28 0.11 8.71
C ALA A 61 -1.11 0.54 7.80
N THR A 62 -0.03 -0.23 7.80
CA THR A 62 1.12 -0.03 6.90
C THR A 62 1.26 -1.20 5.92
N PHE A 63 1.71 -0.90 4.70
CA PHE A 63 1.83 -1.86 3.59
C PHE A 63 3.16 -1.70 2.86
N PHE A 64 4.30 -2.07 3.44
CA PHE A 64 4.52 -2.70 4.75
C PHE A 64 5.57 -1.90 5.53
N THR A 65 5.64 -2.10 6.85
CA THR A 65 6.80 -1.69 7.67
C THR A 65 7.77 -2.86 7.75
N VAL A 66 9.07 -2.63 7.57
CA VAL A 66 10.13 -3.65 7.62
C VAL A 66 11.25 -3.23 8.56
N GLY A 67 12.06 -4.17 9.04
CA GLY A 67 13.21 -3.88 9.90
C GLY A 67 14.36 -3.21 9.16
N ASN A 68 15.30 -2.63 9.91
CA ASN A 68 16.51 -1.98 9.38
C ASN A 68 17.44 -2.96 8.63
N ASP A 69 17.30 -4.26 8.88
CA ASP A 69 18.01 -5.36 8.23
C ASP A 69 17.34 -5.85 6.93
N TYR A 70 16.22 -5.26 6.52
CA TYR A 70 15.52 -5.66 5.31
C TYR A 70 16.33 -5.38 4.05
N ASP A 71 16.68 -6.44 3.32
CA ASP A 71 17.39 -6.33 2.05
C ASP A 71 16.44 -5.95 0.92
N PHE A 72 16.41 -4.67 0.57
CA PHE A 72 15.59 -4.16 -0.53
C PHE A 72 16.11 -4.48 -1.92
N ILE A 73 17.37 -4.92 -2.05
CA ILE A 73 17.94 -5.36 -3.33
C ILE A 73 17.40 -6.75 -3.66
N VAL A 74 17.46 -7.66 -2.68
CA VAL A 74 16.99 -9.05 -2.81
C VAL A 74 15.46 -9.11 -2.82
N ASN A 75 14.80 -8.45 -1.86
CA ASN A 75 13.36 -8.60 -1.67
C ASN A 75 12.52 -7.60 -2.49
N GLY A 76 13.16 -6.55 -3.01
CA GLY A 76 12.52 -5.43 -3.69
C GLY A 76 11.80 -4.49 -2.71
N ALA A 77 10.99 -3.58 -3.25
CA ALA A 77 10.23 -2.65 -2.42
C ALA A 77 9.16 -3.38 -1.59
N ALA A 78 9.17 -3.13 -0.27
CA ALA A 78 8.14 -3.58 0.66
C ALA A 78 6.87 -2.72 0.57
N THR A 79 6.33 -2.52 -0.64
CA THR A 79 5.14 -1.68 -0.86
C THR A 79 4.08 -2.39 -1.69
N VAL A 80 2.85 -1.86 -1.64
CA VAL A 80 1.72 -2.35 -2.46
C VAL A 80 1.29 -1.37 -3.54
N ALA A 81 1.81 -0.13 -3.54
CA ALA A 81 1.39 0.92 -4.47
C ALA A 81 -0.15 1.03 -4.56
N ALA A 82 -0.74 1.44 -3.44
CA ALA A 82 -2.18 1.67 -3.30
C ALA A 82 -2.69 2.64 -4.38
N SER A 83 -3.86 2.34 -4.95
CA SER A 83 -4.44 3.20 -6.00
C SER A 83 -5.95 3.42 -5.93
N GLY A 84 -6.68 2.56 -5.23
CA GLY A 84 -8.12 2.69 -5.00
C GLY A 84 -8.48 2.18 -3.62
N LEU A 85 -9.49 2.77 -3.00
CA LEU A 85 -9.96 2.45 -1.67
C LEU A 85 -11.48 2.56 -1.64
N ASP A 86 -12.16 1.51 -1.18
CA ASP A 86 -13.60 1.53 -0.97
C ASP A 86 -13.96 0.95 0.40
N ILE A 87 -15.13 1.31 0.92
CA ILE A 87 -15.66 0.82 2.18
C ILE A 87 -16.63 -0.33 1.92
N TYR A 88 -16.52 -1.39 2.72
CA TYR A 88 -17.39 -2.55 2.63
C TYR A 88 -18.16 -2.72 3.94
N LEU A 89 -19.44 -2.35 3.94
CA LEU A 89 -20.34 -2.41 5.11
C LEU A 89 -21.50 -3.40 4.92
N HIS A 90 -21.39 -4.31 3.95
CA HIS A 90 -22.50 -5.19 3.57
C HIS A 90 -22.50 -6.49 4.37
N ALA A 91 -23.28 -6.52 5.46
CA ALA A 91 -23.47 -7.72 6.30
C ALA A 91 -24.04 -8.92 5.52
N GLU A 92 -24.95 -8.67 4.57
CA GLU A 92 -25.60 -9.68 3.72
C GLU A 92 -24.87 -9.99 2.41
N GLY A 93 -23.66 -9.43 2.23
CA GLY A 93 -22.82 -9.65 1.05
C GLY A 93 -21.94 -10.90 1.20
N VAL A 94 -20.64 -10.76 0.91
CA VAL A 94 -19.61 -11.77 1.23
C VAL A 94 -19.50 -11.98 2.75
N PRO A 95 -19.69 -13.21 3.27
CA PRO A 95 -19.58 -13.51 4.69
C PRO A 95 -18.21 -13.14 5.26
N GLY A 96 -18.21 -12.47 6.42
CA GLY A 96 -16.99 -12.06 7.13
C GLY A 96 -16.24 -10.87 6.52
N TRP A 97 -16.80 -10.22 5.49
CA TRP A 97 -16.19 -9.04 4.86
C TRP A 97 -16.74 -7.71 5.38
N SER A 98 -17.92 -7.69 6.02
CA SER A 98 -18.48 -6.46 6.60
C SER A 98 -17.47 -5.75 7.49
N ASP A 99 -17.63 -4.43 7.61
CA ASP A 99 -16.80 -3.56 8.44
C ASP A 99 -15.34 -3.63 8.02
N SER A 100 -15.08 -3.53 6.72
CA SER A 100 -13.73 -3.53 6.15
C SER A 100 -13.49 -2.38 5.18
N LEU A 101 -12.23 -2.00 5.01
CA LEU A 101 -11.76 -1.25 3.85
C LEU A 101 -11.21 -2.21 2.79
N LEU A 102 -11.40 -1.91 1.51
CA LEU A 102 -10.86 -2.65 0.37
C LEU A 102 -9.86 -1.78 -0.37
N LEU A 103 -8.60 -2.18 -0.41
CA LEU A 103 -7.50 -1.42 -1.01
C LEU A 103 -6.97 -2.10 -2.27
N ALA A 104 -7.10 -1.45 -3.43
CA ALA A 104 -6.51 -1.93 -4.68
C ALA A 104 -4.99 -1.72 -4.69
N SER A 105 -4.27 -2.74 -5.17
CA SER A 105 -2.82 -2.70 -5.32
C SER A 105 -2.39 -2.82 -6.78
N LEU A 106 -1.61 -1.82 -7.22
CA LEU A 106 -0.98 -1.84 -8.53
C LEU A 106 0.12 -2.90 -8.62
N THR A 107 1.02 -2.97 -7.63
CA THR A 107 2.23 -3.81 -7.74
C THR A 107 2.04 -5.24 -7.23
N ARG A 108 0.93 -5.52 -6.53
CA ARG A 108 0.59 -6.85 -6.04
C ARG A 108 -0.54 -7.49 -6.82
N GLY A 109 -1.29 -6.74 -7.63
CA GLY A 109 -2.40 -7.30 -8.43
C GLY A 109 -3.44 -8.00 -7.59
N ALA A 110 -3.83 -7.37 -6.49
CA ALA A 110 -4.75 -7.92 -5.49
C ALA A 110 -5.52 -6.78 -4.82
N ILE A 111 -6.62 -7.14 -4.17
CA ILE A 111 -7.31 -6.27 -3.22
C ILE A 111 -6.84 -6.67 -1.82
N TYR A 112 -6.45 -5.70 -1.00
CA TYR A 112 -6.19 -5.93 0.41
C TYR A 112 -7.42 -5.53 1.23
N ARG A 113 -8.04 -6.49 1.90
CA ARG A 113 -9.13 -6.24 2.84
C ARG A 113 -8.56 -5.93 4.21
N ILE A 114 -8.95 -4.79 4.78
CA ILE A 114 -8.54 -4.33 6.11
C ILE A 114 -9.78 -4.37 7.00
N PRO A 115 -9.94 -5.42 7.84
CA PRO A 115 -11.01 -5.45 8.82
C PRO A 115 -10.89 -4.26 9.77
N LEU A 116 -12.02 -3.69 10.20
CA LEU A 116 -12.09 -2.59 11.14
C LEU A 116 -12.66 -3.06 12.49
N GLY A 117 -12.27 -2.38 13.56
CA GLY A 117 -12.88 -2.55 14.88
C GLY A 117 -14.34 -2.11 14.88
N ALA A 118 -15.11 -2.50 15.89
CA ALA A 118 -16.55 -2.22 15.97
C ALA A 118 -16.91 -0.72 15.93
N ASP A 119 -15.98 0.16 16.29
CA ASP A 119 -16.11 1.62 16.27
C ASP A 119 -15.51 2.26 15.00
N HIS A 120 -14.98 1.46 14.07
CA HIS A 120 -14.32 1.85 12.83
C HIS A 120 -13.11 2.79 12.99
N THR A 121 -12.56 2.92 14.20
CA THR A 121 -11.44 3.83 14.48
C THR A 121 -10.06 3.19 14.31
N ARG A 122 -10.01 1.87 14.14
CA ARG A 122 -8.77 1.07 14.07
C ARG A 122 -8.94 -0.16 13.18
N ALA A 123 -7.83 -0.67 12.65
CA ALA A 123 -7.83 -1.97 12.00
C ALA A 123 -8.02 -3.10 13.04
N ALA A 124 -8.89 -4.06 12.73
CA ALA A 124 -9.13 -5.29 13.49
C ALA A 124 -8.28 -6.45 12.94
N GLY A 125 -6.96 -6.27 12.94
CA GLY A 125 -5.99 -7.29 12.52
C GLY A 125 -5.16 -6.89 11.31
N MET A 126 -4.44 -7.87 10.75
CA MET A 126 -3.59 -7.66 9.58
C MET A 126 -4.43 -7.62 8.30
N PRO A 127 -4.04 -6.80 7.31
CA PRO A 127 -4.69 -6.82 6.00
C PRO A 127 -4.61 -8.20 5.35
N VAL A 128 -5.72 -8.65 4.77
CA VAL A 128 -5.86 -9.94 4.08
C VAL A 128 -5.78 -9.70 2.57
N MET A 129 -4.96 -10.47 1.86
CA MET A 129 -4.89 -10.39 0.40
C MET A 129 -6.02 -11.21 -0.22
N GLU A 130 -6.85 -10.55 -1.02
CA GLU A 130 -8.01 -11.09 -1.70
C GLU A 130 -7.85 -10.90 -3.23
N LEU A 131 -8.56 -11.73 -4.02
CA LEU A 131 -8.73 -11.54 -5.46
C LEU A 131 -7.41 -11.35 -6.24
N LYS A 132 -6.37 -12.10 -5.87
CA LYS A 132 -5.05 -12.07 -6.52
C LYS A 132 -5.16 -12.48 -8.00
N SER A 133 -4.61 -11.66 -8.89
CA SER A 133 -4.42 -11.95 -10.32
C SER A 133 -3.14 -11.26 -10.84
N THR A 134 -2.72 -11.57 -12.07
CA THR A 134 -1.58 -10.87 -12.70
C THR A 134 -2.06 -9.59 -13.37
N ASN A 135 -2.56 -8.64 -12.57
CA ASN A 135 -3.04 -7.34 -13.03
C ASN A 135 -2.50 -6.20 -12.17
N ARG A 136 -2.79 -4.97 -12.58
CA ARG A 136 -2.55 -3.76 -11.80
C ARG A 136 -3.90 -3.16 -11.48
N TYR A 137 -4.46 -3.50 -10.33
CA TYR A 137 -5.77 -2.98 -9.94
C TYR A 137 -5.66 -1.50 -9.63
N ARG A 138 -6.48 -0.70 -10.32
CA ARG A 138 -6.43 0.76 -10.30
C ARG A 138 -7.48 1.33 -9.36
N ASP A 139 -8.72 0.87 -9.42
CA ASP A 139 -9.83 1.34 -8.59
C ASP A 139 -10.86 0.23 -8.32
N ILE A 140 -11.73 0.43 -7.33
CA ILE A 140 -12.71 -0.54 -6.82
C ILE A 140 -14.09 0.13 -6.71
N ALA A 141 -15.16 -0.60 -7.01
CA ALA A 141 -16.51 -0.26 -6.58
C ALA A 141 -17.25 -1.50 -6.06
N VAL A 142 -18.06 -1.34 -5.02
CA VAL A 142 -18.90 -2.42 -4.48
C VAL A 142 -20.34 -2.32 -5.03
N ARG A 143 -20.90 -3.44 -5.49
CA ARG A 143 -22.31 -3.49 -5.90
C ARG A 143 -23.22 -3.25 -4.68
N PRO A 144 -24.38 -2.57 -4.81
CA PRO A 144 -25.21 -2.22 -3.65
C PRO A 144 -25.68 -3.40 -2.78
N ASP A 145 -25.75 -4.62 -3.33
CA ASP A 145 -26.09 -5.84 -2.59
C ASP A 145 -24.88 -6.46 -1.84
N GLY A 146 -23.68 -5.89 -1.99
CA GLY A 146 -22.43 -6.41 -1.44
C GLY A 146 -21.94 -7.72 -2.06
N ARG A 147 -22.59 -8.22 -3.11
CA ARG A 147 -22.30 -9.55 -3.68
C ARG A 147 -21.40 -9.50 -4.91
N ALA A 148 -21.06 -8.31 -5.40
CA ALA A 148 -20.05 -8.17 -6.44
C ALA A 148 -19.13 -6.98 -6.20
N ILE A 149 -17.90 -7.13 -6.67
CA ILE A 149 -16.87 -6.10 -6.65
C ILE A 149 -16.44 -5.85 -8.09
N TYR A 150 -16.44 -4.58 -8.48
CA TYR A 150 -15.95 -4.11 -9.76
C TYR A 150 -14.53 -3.57 -9.60
N VAL A 151 -13.63 -3.95 -10.50
CA VAL A 151 -12.23 -3.52 -10.45
C VAL A 151 -11.78 -3.08 -11.83
N VAL A 152 -11.16 -1.91 -11.94
CA VAL A 152 -10.50 -1.48 -13.18
C VAL A 152 -9.00 -1.77 -13.14
N THR A 153 -8.41 -2.09 -14.28
CA THR A 153 -6.98 -2.44 -14.40
C THR A 153 -6.23 -1.44 -15.28
N ASP A 154 -4.94 -1.23 -14.99
CA ASP A 154 -4.09 -0.47 -15.91
C ASP A 154 -3.94 -1.19 -17.26
N ASN A 155 -3.70 -0.41 -18.33
CA ASN A 155 -3.37 -0.92 -19.65
C ASN A 155 -1.99 -1.59 -19.72
N THR A 156 -1.02 -1.12 -18.91
CA THR A 156 0.37 -1.60 -18.89
C THR A 156 1.02 -1.36 -17.53
N GLY A 157 2.19 -1.95 -17.30
CA GLY A 157 3.07 -1.62 -16.18
C GLY A 157 3.51 -2.85 -15.38
N PRO A 158 4.42 -2.69 -14.41
CA PRO A 158 4.92 -3.80 -13.61
C PRO A 158 3.90 -4.24 -12.55
N THR A 159 3.75 -5.55 -12.37
CA THR A 159 3.04 -6.19 -11.26
C THR A 159 3.74 -7.49 -10.86
N ARG A 160 3.11 -8.29 -10.00
CA ARG A 160 3.57 -9.65 -9.65
C ARG A 160 2.61 -10.71 -10.17
N ASN A 161 3.12 -11.83 -10.66
CA ASN A 161 2.30 -12.99 -11.04
C ASN A 161 1.86 -13.81 -9.81
N ALA A 162 1.22 -14.96 -10.03
CA ALA A 162 0.80 -15.87 -8.96
C ALA A 162 1.97 -16.43 -8.11
N ALA A 163 3.15 -16.63 -8.72
CA ALA A 163 4.37 -17.04 -8.02
C ALA A 163 5.06 -15.88 -7.27
N GLY A 164 4.52 -14.66 -7.36
CA GLY A 164 5.11 -13.47 -6.75
C GLY A 164 6.25 -12.85 -7.57
N GLU A 165 6.55 -13.35 -8.76
CA GLU A 165 7.61 -12.86 -9.62
C GLU A 165 7.19 -11.57 -10.34
N ARG A 166 8.15 -10.67 -10.58
CA ARG A 166 7.90 -9.43 -11.31
C ARG A 166 7.61 -9.70 -12.79
N THR A 167 6.55 -9.10 -13.31
CA THR A 167 6.19 -9.18 -14.74
C THR A 167 5.54 -7.88 -15.20
N ARG A 168 5.48 -7.70 -16.53
CA ARG A 168 4.70 -6.65 -17.21
C ARG A 168 3.57 -7.21 -18.07
N ALA A 169 3.47 -8.54 -18.19
CA ALA A 169 2.38 -9.20 -18.90
C ALA A 169 1.15 -9.21 -18.00
N LEU A 170 0.15 -8.39 -18.34
CA LEU A 170 -1.11 -8.32 -17.60
C LEU A 170 -2.11 -9.32 -18.20
N GLU A 171 -2.86 -10.02 -17.35
CA GLU A 171 -3.92 -10.93 -17.79
C GLU A 171 -5.08 -10.18 -18.47
N HIS A 172 -5.42 -8.99 -17.95
CA HIS A 172 -6.52 -8.17 -18.45
C HIS A 172 -6.08 -6.70 -18.55
N PRO A 173 -5.36 -6.29 -19.60
CA PRO A 173 -4.89 -4.91 -19.75
C PRO A 173 -6.05 -3.95 -20.06
N GLY A 174 -6.23 -2.91 -19.22
CA GLY A 174 -7.22 -1.84 -19.47
C GLY A 174 -8.67 -2.30 -19.38
N ALA A 175 -8.97 -3.22 -18.47
CA ALA A 175 -10.26 -3.89 -18.35
C ALA A 175 -11.07 -3.40 -17.15
N LEU A 176 -12.40 -3.59 -17.23
CA LEU A 176 -13.32 -3.60 -16.10
C LEU A 176 -13.65 -5.06 -15.77
N LEU A 177 -13.31 -5.50 -14.57
CA LEU A 177 -13.54 -6.85 -14.06
C LEU A 177 -14.70 -6.84 -13.06
N GLU A 178 -15.53 -7.88 -13.08
CA GLU A 178 -16.54 -8.14 -12.05
C GLU A 178 -16.18 -9.44 -11.30
N PHE A 179 -16.11 -9.35 -9.97
CA PHE A 179 -15.96 -10.50 -9.08
C PHE A 179 -17.28 -10.69 -8.30
N THR A 180 -18.10 -11.64 -8.72
CA THR A 180 -19.39 -11.96 -8.07
C THR A 180 -19.23 -13.13 -7.08
N TYR A 181 -19.62 -12.92 -5.84
CA TYR A 181 -19.75 -13.96 -4.82
C TYR A 181 -20.91 -14.90 -5.15
N ARG A 182 -20.62 -16.20 -5.28
CA ARG A 182 -21.60 -17.23 -5.64
C ARG A 182 -22.13 -18.03 -4.46
N GLY A 183 -21.62 -17.79 -3.24
CA GLY A 183 -21.84 -18.70 -2.12
C GLY A 183 -21.11 -20.03 -2.30
N ASP A 184 -21.08 -20.84 -1.25
CA ASP A 184 -20.79 -22.26 -1.41
C ASP A 184 -21.95 -22.88 -2.20
N ARG A 185 -21.67 -23.41 -3.39
CA ARG A 185 -22.53 -24.43 -3.98
C ARG A 185 -22.43 -25.66 -3.08
N ARG A 186 -23.39 -25.80 -2.15
CA ARG A 186 -23.78 -27.14 -1.71
C ARG A 186 -24.58 -27.81 -2.81
#